data_AF-A0A8T4S5L0-F1
#
_entry.id   AF-A0A8T4S5L0-F1
#
_cell.length_a   1.000
_cell.length_b   1.000
_cell.length_c   1.000
_cell.angle_alpha   90.00
_cell.angle_beta   90.00
_cell.angle_gamma   90.00
#
_symmetry.space_group_name_H-M   'P 1'
#
loop_
_entity.id
_entity.type
_entity.pdbx_description
1 polymer ?
#
loop_
_entity_poly.entity_id
_entity_poly.type
_entity_poly.pdbx_seq_one_letter_code
_entity_poly.pdbx_strand_id
1 'polypeptide(L)' 'MAGELTASKIEQLNKMPIVESTVGKSDDGKWVIQKTIITSIKPVKYFQKMLENA' A
#
# COMPACT_ATOMS: atom_id res chain seq x y z
N MET A 1 -25.28 -5.62 -6.64
CA MET A 1 -24.57 -6.51 -7.57
C MET A 1 -23.19 -5.93 -7.79
N ALA A 2 -22.13 -6.61 -7.38
CA ALA A 2 -20.76 -6.18 -7.69
C ALA A 2 -20.56 -6.39 -9.20
N GLY A 3 -20.42 -5.30 -9.96
CA GLY A 3 -20.13 -5.39 -11.39
C GLY A 3 -18.76 -6.02 -11.62
N GLU A 4 -18.63 -6.84 -12.66
CA GLU A 4 -17.34 -7.42 -13.04
C GLU A 4 -16.32 -6.31 -13.30
N LEU A 5 -15.14 -6.44 -12.70
CA LEU A 5 -14.05 -5.49 -12.89
C LEU A 5 -13.39 -5.77 -14.25
N THR A 6 -13.20 -4.72 -15.05
CA THR A 6 -12.46 -4.82 -16.31
C THR A 6 -10.99 -5.19 -16.04
N ALA A 7 -10.34 -5.86 -16.99
CA ALA A 7 -8.92 -6.22 -16.90
C ALA A 7 -8.02 -4.99 -16.64
N SER A 8 -8.32 -3.86 -17.29
CA SER A 8 -7.60 -2.59 -17.07
C SER A 8 -7.75 -2.06 -15.64
N LYS A 9 -8.93 -2.26 -15.02
CA LYS A 9 -9.18 -1.85 -13.64
C LYS A 9 -8.44 -2.74 -12.65
N ILE A 10 -8.38 -4.04 -12.89
CA ILE A 10 -7.59 -5.00 -12.07
C ILE A 10 -6.11 -4.65 -12.14
N GLU A 11 -5.59 -4.36 -13.33
CA GLU A 11 -4.18 -3.98 -13.52
C GLU A 11 -3.85 -2.67 -12.79
N GLN A 12 -4.76 -1.69 -12.82
CA GLN A 12 -4.61 -0.47 -12.04
C GLN A 12 -4.58 -0.75 -10.54
N LEU A 13 -5.51 -1.57 -10.03
CA LEU A 13 -5.61 -1.91 -8.60
C LEU A 13 -4.36 -2.62 -8.09
N ASN A 14 -3.77 -3.51 -8.90
CA ASN A 14 -2.51 -4.19 -8.57
C ASN A 14 -1.30 -3.26 -8.46
N LYS A 15 -1.40 -2.02 -8.95
CA LYS A 15 -0.35 -0.99 -8.89
C LYS A 15 -0.65 0.09 -7.84
N MET A 16 -1.79 0.00 -7.13
CA MET A 16 -2.12 0.95 -6.07
C MET A 16 -1.30 0.66 -4.80
N PRO A 17 -0.99 1.69 -3.99
CA PRO A 17 -0.45 1.48 -2.67
C PRO A 17 -1.42 0.66 -1.80
N ILE A 18 -0.88 -0.32 -1.09
CA ILE A 18 -1.64 -1.10 -0.11
C ILE A 18 -1.56 -0.36 1.22
N VAL A 19 -2.72 -0.10 1.82
CA VAL A 19 -2.83 0.54 3.14
C VAL A 19 -3.40 -0.46 4.11
N GLU A 20 -2.61 -0.82 5.12
CA GLU A 20 -3.00 -1.73 6.19
C GLU A 20 -3.04 -0.95 7.50
N SER A 21 -4.17 -1.00 8.19
CA SER A 21 -4.37 -0.31 9.46
C SER A 21 -4.75 -1.31 10.52
N THR A 22 -3.98 -1.35 11.60
CA THR A 22 -4.29 -2.15 12.79
C THR A 22 -4.47 -1.23 13.98
N VAL A 23 -5.56 -1.45 14.72
CA VAL A 23 -5.86 -0.72 15.96
C VAL A 23 -5.90 -1.73 17.10
N GLY A 24 -5.11 -1.49 18.13
CA GLY A 24 -5.05 -2.32 19.33
C GLY A 24 -5.00 -1.46 20.58
N LYS A 25 -5.00 -2.13 21.73
CA LYS A 25 -4.68 -1.50 23.02
C LYS A 25 -3.28 -1.96 23.45
N SER A 26 -2.59 -1.15 24.26
CA SER A 26 -1.41 -1.61 24.98
C SER A 26 -1.77 -2.75 25.92
N ASP A 27 -0.77 -3.56 26.29
CA ASP A 27 -0.95 -4.72 27.17
C ASP A 27 -1.54 -4.33 28.53
N ASP A 28 -1.22 -3.13 29.04
CA ASP A 28 -1.78 -2.56 30.27
C ASP A 28 -3.15 -1.88 30.08
N GLY A 29 -3.68 -1.86 28.86
CA GLY A 29 -4.98 -1.30 28.48
C GLY A 29 -5.08 0.22 28.51
N LYS A 30 -4.00 0.94 28.83
CA LYS A 30 -4.01 2.40 29.03
C LYS A 30 -3.91 3.20 27.73
N TRP A 31 -3.38 2.60 26.66
CA TRP A 31 -3.09 3.29 25.42
C TRP A 31 -3.79 2.63 24.24
N VAL A 32 -4.18 3.45 23.27
CA VAL A 32 -4.60 2.98 21.95
C VAL A 32 -3.38 3.02 21.04
N ILE A 33 -3.08 1.88 20.43
CA ILE A 33 -1.98 1.72 19.49
C ILE A 33 -2.60 1.67 18.10
N GLN A 34 -2.38 2.72 17.31
CA GLN A 34 -2.69 2.74 15.89
C GLN A 34 -1.41 2.55 15.10
N LYS A 35 -1.37 1.51 14.26
CA LYS A 35 -0.29 1.26 13.30
C LYS A 35 -0.86 1.30 11.89
N THR A 36 -0.25 2.11 11.04
CA THR A 36 -0.56 2.19 9.61
C THR A 36 0.69 1.80 8.82
N ILE A 37 0.55 0.80 7.94
CA ILE A 37 1.59 0.40 6.99
C ILE A 37 1.14 0.83 5.60
N ILE A 38 1.99 1.59 4.91
CA ILE A 38 1.74 2.03 3.54
C ILE A 38 2.79 1.37 2.64
N THR A 39 2.36 0.39 1.86
CA THR A 39 3.23 -0.30 0.88
C THR A 39 3.02 0.33 -0.48
N SER A 40 4.04 1.05 -0.97
CA SER A 40 4.00 1.66 -2.30
C SER A 40 4.65 0.76 -3.34
N ILE A 41 3.93 0.48 -4.43
CA ILE A 41 4.43 -0.31 -5.56
C ILE A 41 4.90 0.66 -6.65
N LYS A 42 6.17 0.59 -7.04
CA LYS A 42 6.75 1.47 -8.08
C LYS A 42 7.48 0.64 -9.13
N PRO A 43 7.46 1.05 -10.43
CA PRO A 43 8.22 0.36 -11.46
C PRO A 43 9.73 0.45 -11.21
N VAL A 44 10.44 -0.66 -11.32
CA VAL A 44 11.92 -0.72 -11.15
C VAL A 44 12.64 0.25 -12.08
N LYS A 45 12.15 0.41 -13.32
CA LYS A 45 12.70 1.34 -14.32
C LYS A 45 12.80 2.79 -13.84
N TYR A 46 11.88 3.22 -12.97
CA TYR A 46 11.90 4.56 -12.39
C TYR A 46 13.17 4.76 -11.52
N PHE A 47 13.52 3.78 -10.70
CA PHE A 47 14.69 3.85 -9.83
C PHE A 47 16.00 3.67 -10.59
N GLN A 48 16.03 2.80 -11.61
CA GLN A 48 17.18 2.66 -12.49
C GLN A 48 17.59 4.01 -13.10
N LYS A 49 16.61 4.74 -13.67
CA LYS A 49 16.86 6.08 -14.23
C LYS A 49 17.34 7.10 -13.19
N MET A 50 16.86 7.01 -11.95
CA MET A 50 17.31 7.91 -10.88
C MET A 50 18.75 7.61 -10.44
N LEU A 51 19.11 6.31 -10.35
CA LEU A 51 20.45 5.88 -9.97
C LEU A 51 21.51 6.13 -11.06
N GLU A 52 21.13 6.08 -12.34
CA GLU A 52 22.01 6.45 -13.46
C GLU A 52 22.42 7.93 -13.45
N ASN A 53 21.68 8.78 -12.72
CA ASN A 53 21.93 10.23 -12.62
C ASN A 53 22.50 10.64 -11.24
N ALA A 54 22.94 9.69 -10.42
CA ALA A 54 23.58 9.91 -9.11
C ALA A 54 25.10 9.67 -9.20
#